data_AF-A0A7J4FRZ6-F1
#
_entry.id   AF-A0A7J4FRZ6-F1
#
_cell.length_a   1.000
_cell.length_b   1.000
_cell.length_c   1.000
_cell.angle_alpha   90.00
_cell.angle_beta   90.00
_cell.angle_gamma   90.00
#
_symmetry.space_group_name_H-M   'P 1'
#
loop_
_entity.id
_entity.type
_entity.pdbx_description
1 polymer ?
#
loop_
_entity_poly.entity_id
_entity_poly.type
_entity_poly.pdbx_seq_one_letter_code
_entity_poly.pdbx_strand_id
1 'polypeptide(L)' 'MMGRVCDDVRVLVPTLNEAETISDIVKSFVSAGYRVLVVDGHSTDDTRSLAKEAGA' A
#
# COMPACT_ATOMS: atom_id res chain seq x y z
N MET A 1 22.78 1.75 2.07
CA MET A 1 22.29 0.86 3.14
C MET A 1 20.98 0.28 2.66
N MET A 2 20.99 -0.91 2.03
CA MET A 2 19.76 -1.56 1.56
C MET A 2 19.05 -2.11 2.80
N GLY A 3 17.95 -1.46 3.21
CA GLY A 3 17.16 -1.88 4.36
C GLY A 3 16.66 -3.31 4.15
N ARG A 4 16.77 -4.15 5.18
CA ARG A 4 16.18 -5.49 5.14
C ARG A 4 14.67 -5.37 4.92
N VAL A 5 14.13 -6.13 3.98
CA VAL A 5 12.70 -6.40 3.93
C VAL A 5 12.34 -7.21 5.18
N CYS A 6 11.32 -6.78 5.90
CA CYS A 6 10.76 -7.51 7.04
C CYS A 6 9.77 -8.55 6.50
N ASP A 7 10.21 -9.80 6.41
CA ASP A 7 9.38 -10.90 5.88
C ASP A 7 8.43 -11.51 6.94
N ASP A 8 8.69 -11.27 8.23
CA ASP A 8 7.88 -11.79 9.33
C ASP A 8 6.57 -11.01 9.55
N VAL A 9 6.47 -9.79 9.01
CA VAL A 9 5.32 -8.90 9.20
C VAL A 9 4.74 -8.46 7.86
N ARG A 10 3.41 -8.52 7.74
CA ARG A 10 2.66 -7.94 6.61
C ARG A 10 1.70 -6.87 7.09
N VAL A 11 1.62 -5.78 6.33
CA VAL A 11 0.68 -4.68 6.56
C VAL A 11 -0.52 -4.85 5.64
N LEU A 12 -1.71 -4.94 6.22
CA LEU A 12 -2.97 -4.99 5.47
C LEU A 12 -3.65 -3.62 5.52
N VAL A 13 -4.00 -3.08 4.37
CA VAL A 13 -4.67 -1.77 4.24
C VAL A 13 -6.03 -1.97 3.57
N PRO A 14 -7.14 -1.96 4.33
CA PRO A 14 -8.47 -1.91 3.75
C PRO A 14 -8.73 -0.51 3.18
N THR A 15 -9.34 -0.42 2.01
CA THR A 15 -9.55 0.86 1.32
C THR A 15 -10.88 0.91 0.55
N LEU A 16 -11.44 2.12 0.42
CA LEU A 16 -12.62 2.41 -0.40
C LEU A 16 -12.64 3.89 -0.81
N ASN A 17 -12.42 4.19 -2.09
CA ASN A 17 -12.38 5.54 -2.65
C ASN A 17 -11.40 6.50 -1.94
N GLU A 18 -10.15 6.05 -1.79
CA GLU A 18 -9.06 6.74 -1.09
C GLU A 18 -7.95 7.16 -2.07
N ALA A 19 -8.29 7.53 -3.31
CA ALA A 19 -7.30 7.88 -4.33
C ALA A 19 -6.32 8.98 -3.87
N GLU A 20 -6.76 9.90 -3.01
CA GLU A 20 -5.92 11.01 -2.50
C GLU A 20 -4.87 10.56 -1.48
N THR A 21 -5.06 9.45 -0.78
CA THR A 21 -4.24 9.08 0.40
C THR A 21 -3.50 7.75 0.21
N ILE A 22 -4.04 6.83 -0.60
CA ILE A 22 -3.56 5.44 -0.67
C ILE A 22 -2.09 5.33 -1.09
N SER A 23 -1.64 6.21 -1.99
CA SER A 23 -0.25 6.21 -2.47
C SER A 23 0.75 6.49 -1.36
N ASP A 24 0.47 7.48 -0.52
CA ASP A 24 1.39 7.91 0.54
C ASP A 24 1.45 6.88 1.67
N ILE A 25 0.30 6.28 1.99
CA ILE A 25 0.22 5.18 2.96
C ILE A 25 1.08 3.99 2.49
N VAL A 26 0.88 3.51 1.26
CA VAL A 26 1.64 2.36 0.72
C VAL A 26 3.14 2.67 0.66
N LYS A 27 3.53 3.83 0.11
CA LYS A 27 4.94 4.25 0.02
C LYS A 27 5.60 4.32 1.39
N SER A 28 4.89 4.77 2.43
CA SER A 28 5.45 4.86 3.78
C SER A 28 5.85 3.49 4.34
N PHE A 29 5.00 2.48 4.17
CA PHE A 29 5.27 1.12 4.65
C PHE A 29 6.29 0.39 3.79
N VAL A 30 6.22 0.53 2.47
CA VAL A 30 7.21 -0.03 1.54
C VAL A 30 8.58 0.55 1.83
N SER A 31 8.69 1.88 2.02
CA SER A 31 9.96 2.55 2.37
C SER A 31 10.49 2.15 3.74
N ALA A 32 9.60 1.77 4.67
CA ALA A 32 9.95 1.22 5.97
C ALA A 32 10.35 -0.28 5.91
N GLY A 33 10.31 -0.91 4.74
CA GLY A 33 10.74 -2.30 4.52
C GLY A 33 9.65 -3.35 4.73
N TYR A 34 8.38 -2.96 4.77
CA TYR A 34 7.26 -3.89 4.91
C TYR A 34 6.66 -4.27 3.57
N ARG A 35 6.10 -5.48 3.51
CA ARG A 35 5.21 -5.88 2.41
C ARG A 35 3.78 -5.43 2.73
N VAL A 36 3.15 -4.75 1.77
CA VAL A 36 1.78 -4.22 1.90
C VAL A 36 0.82 -5.09 1.11
N LEU A 37 -0.36 -5.36 1.66
CA LEU A 37 -1.49 -5.99 0.98
C LEU A 37 -2.68 -5.02 1.06
N VAL A 38 -3.09 -4.49 -0.09
CA VAL A 38 -4.28 -3.64 -0.19
C VAL A 38 -5.51 -4.51 -0.47
N VAL A 39 -6.56 -4.32 0.33
CA VAL A 39 -7.86 -4.98 0.15
C VAL A 39 -8.89 -3.91 -0.20
N ASP A 40 -9.29 -3.89 -1.46
CA ASP A 40 -10.21 -2.88 -1.99
C ASP A 40 -11.68 -3.28 -1.86
N GLY A 41 -12.46 -2.43 -1.20
CA GLY A 41 -13.90 -2.59 -0.96
C GLY A 41 -14.80 -2.22 -2.13
N HIS A 42 -14.34 -2.39 -3.38
CA HIS A 42 -15.02 -1.94 -4.60
C HIS A 42 -14.97 -0.43 -4.84
N SER A 43 -13.79 0.17 -4.74
CA SER A 43 -13.59 1.57 -5.14
C SER A 43 -13.98 1.79 -6.60
N THR A 44 -14.58 2.96 -6.85
CA THR A 44 -15.01 3.44 -8.16
C THR A 44 -14.10 4.52 -8.72
N ASP A 45 -13.05 4.89 -7.98
CA ASP A 45 -12.01 5.85 -8.35
C ASP A 45 -10.66 5.15 -8.62
N ASP A 46 -9.58 5.93 -8.71
CA ASP A 46 -8.24 5.44 -9.05
C ASP A 46 -7.51 4.73 -7.89
N THR A 47 -8.16 4.50 -6.75
CA THR A 47 -7.57 3.89 -5.54
C THR A 47 -6.73 2.65 -5.85
N ARG A 48 -7.28 1.71 -6.65
CA ARG A 48 -6.60 0.44 -6.98
C ARG A 48 -5.34 0.65 -7.80
N SER A 49 -5.40 1.54 -8.79
CA SER A 49 -4.29 1.81 -9.69
C SER A 49 -3.15 2.49 -8.93
N LEU A 50 -3.49 3.50 -8.12
CA LEU A 50 -2.54 4.25 -7.31
C LEU A 50 -1.86 3.38 -6.24
N ALA A 51 -2.62 2.48 -5.59
CA ALA A 51 -2.05 1.50 -4.66
C ALA A 51 -0.98 0.61 -5.33
N LYS A 52 -1.29 0.08 -6.51
CA LYS A 52 -0.39 -0.80 -7.28
C LYS A 52 0.87 -0.05 -7.73
N GLU A 53 0.73 1.17 -8.22
CA GLU A 53 1.86 2.02 -8.61
C GLU A 53 2.77 2.39 -7.43
N ALA A 54 2.18 2.51 -6.24
CA ALA A 54 2.91 2.78 -5.00
C ALA A 54 3.68 1.57 -4.44
N GLY A 55 3.46 0.36 -4.98
CA GLY A 55 4.20 -0.85 -4.63
C GLY A 55 3.46 -1.83 -3.73
N ALA A 56 2.13 -1.73 -3.65
CA ALA A 56 1.27 -2.77 -3.08
C ALA A 56 1.06 -3.95 -4.05
#